data_AF-A0A357EYX7-F1
#
_entry.id   AF-A0A357EYX7-F1
#
_cell.length_a   1.000
_cell.length_b   1.000
_cell.length_c   1.000
_cell.angle_alpha   90.00
_cell.angle_beta   90.00
_cell.angle_gamma   90.00
#
_symmetry.space_group_name_H-M   'P 1'
#
loop_
_entity.id
_entity.type
_entity.pdbx_description
1 polymer ?
#
loop_
_entity_poly.entity_id
_entity_poly.type
_entity_poly.pdbx_seq_one_letter_code
_entity_poly.pdbx_strand_id
1 'polypeptide(L)'
;MSYEPNEYGYWGDYGGRFVPETLVAPLDELSEAFFAYRDDPGFRGEFADLLKNYSGRPTPLFSARRLSELLGGAKIYLKREDLNHTGAHKINNCIGQILLARRMGKKRIIAETGAGQHGVATATVCALFGLECVVYMGTEDMRRQAL
;
A
#
# COMPACT_ATOMS: atom_id res chain seq x y z
N MET A 1 2.28 -23.03 13.09
CA MET A 1 1.88 -21.70 13.59
C MET A 1 1.29 -20.93 12.44
N SER A 2 0.09 -20.40 12.62
CA SER A 2 -0.46 -19.41 11.69
C SER A 2 0.23 -18.07 11.98
N TYR A 3 0.64 -17.34 10.94
CA TYR A 3 1.12 -15.95 11.06
C TYR A 3 -0.01 -14.92 10.91
N GLU A 4 -1.25 -15.40 10.76
CA GLU A 4 -2.46 -14.57 10.70
C GLU A 4 -2.91 -14.16 12.11
N PRO A 5 -3.56 -13.00 12.25
CA PRO A 5 -4.23 -12.64 13.50
C PRO A 5 -5.42 -13.57 13.76
N ASN A 6 -5.92 -13.59 14.98
CA ASN A 6 -7.22 -14.21 15.26
C ASN A 6 -8.38 -13.41 14.62
N GLU A 7 -9.60 -13.93 14.74
CA GLU A 7 -10.81 -13.31 14.18
C GLU A 7 -11.10 -11.88 14.68
N TYR A 8 -10.52 -11.51 15.82
CA TYR A 8 -10.62 -10.17 16.40
C TYR A 8 -9.45 -9.24 16.01
N GLY A 9 -8.53 -9.70 15.16
CA GLY A 9 -7.38 -8.93 14.70
C GLY A 9 -6.16 -8.93 15.62
N TYR A 10 -6.05 -9.89 16.56
CA TYR A 10 -4.92 -9.98 17.49
C TYR A 10 -3.86 -11.02 17.09
N TRP A 11 -2.59 -10.65 17.23
CA TRP A 11 -1.42 -11.52 17.26
C TRP A 11 -0.93 -11.67 18.70
N GLY A 12 -1.43 -12.69 19.41
CA GLY A 12 -1.23 -12.78 20.85
C GLY A 12 -1.86 -11.57 21.53
N ASP A 13 -1.06 -10.78 22.24
CA ASP A 13 -1.54 -9.60 22.98
C ASP A 13 -1.54 -8.30 22.14
N TYR A 14 -1.11 -8.34 20.88
CA TYR A 14 -0.94 -7.17 20.02
C TYR A 14 -1.98 -7.11 18.91
N GLY A 15 -2.38 -5.90 18.49
CA GLY A 15 -3.36 -5.71 17.41
C GLY A 15 -4.74 -5.33 17.95
N GLY A 16 -5.79 -5.92 17.41
CA GLY A 16 -7.18 -5.61 17.78
C GLY A 16 -7.70 -4.31 17.16
N ARG A 17 -8.91 -3.91 17.58
CA ARG A 17 -9.64 -2.73 17.06
C ARG A 17 -10.06 -1.81 18.19
N PHE A 18 -9.18 -0.88 18.54
CA PHE A 18 -9.42 0.17 19.54
C PHE A 18 -9.90 1.44 18.85
N VAL A 19 -11.15 1.43 18.41
CA VAL A 19 -11.75 2.50 17.60
C VAL A 19 -13.07 2.98 18.20
N PRO A 20 -13.49 4.22 17.93
CA PRO A 20 -14.83 4.67 18.27
C PRO A 20 -15.92 3.82 17.60
N GLU A 21 -17.08 3.71 18.25
CA GLU A 21 -18.25 2.96 17.77
C GLU A 21 -18.62 3.32 16.32
N THR A 22 -18.50 4.61 15.96
CA THR A 22 -18.82 5.12 14.61
C THR A 22 -17.96 4.53 13.50
N LEU A 23 -16.81 3.91 13.83
CA LEU A 23 -15.92 3.26 12.86
C LEU A 23 -16.10 1.73 12.80
N VAL A 24 -16.90 1.13 13.68
CA VAL A 24 -17.08 -0.33 13.73
C VAL A 24 -17.67 -0.84 12.41
N ALA A 25 -18.85 -0.34 12.02
CA ALA A 25 -19.53 -0.81 10.81
C ALA A 25 -18.73 -0.60 9.50
N PRO A 26 -18.09 0.56 9.24
CA PRO A 26 -17.23 0.72 8.05
C PRO A 26 -16.03 -0.23 8.01
N LEU A 27 -15.44 -0.55 9.17
CA LEU A 27 -14.32 -1.49 9.25
C LEU A 27 -14.77 -2.95 9.08
N ASP A 28 -15.99 -3.29 9.52
CA ASP A 28 -16.59 -4.60 9.26
C ASP A 28 -16.86 -4.77 7.75
N GLU A 29 -17.47 -3.78 7.10
CA GLU A 29 -17.71 -3.78 5.64
C GLU A 29 -16.39 -3.95 4.87
N LEU A 30 -15.33 -3.26 5.28
CA LEU A 30 -14.00 -3.38 4.68
C LEU A 30 -13.41 -4.79 4.87
N SER A 31 -13.54 -5.35 6.08
CA SER A 31 -13.00 -6.67 6.41
C SER A 31 -13.70 -7.76 5.59
N GLU A 32 -15.04 -7.72 5.56
CA GLU A 32 -15.86 -8.63 4.75
C GLU A 32 -15.48 -8.56 3.27
N ALA A 33 -15.38 -7.36 2.70
CA ALA A 33 -14.97 -7.17 1.32
C ALA A 33 -13.55 -7.70 1.05
N PHE A 34 -12.60 -7.42 1.95
CA PHE A 34 -11.24 -7.91 1.81
C PHE A 34 -11.19 -9.45 1.78
N PHE A 35 -11.84 -10.12 2.74
CA PHE A 35 -11.86 -11.59 2.77
C PHE A 35 -12.64 -12.20 1.61
N ALA A 36 -13.67 -11.51 1.10
CA ALA A 36 -14.40 -11.95 -0.08
C ALA A 36 -13.54 -11.87 -1.37
N TYR A 37 -12.73 -10.83 -1.54
CA TYR A 37 -12.02 -10.58 -2.80
C TYR A 37 -10.54 -10.97 -2.81
N ARG A 38 -9.86 -11.11 -1.66
CA ARG A 38 -8.39 -11.35 -1.63
C ARG A 38 -7.96 -12.61 -2.40
N ASP A 39 -8.84 -13.61 -2.44
CA ASP A 39 -8.61 -14.89 -3.10
C ASP A 39 -9.42 -15.05 -4.40
N ASP A 40 -10.23 -14.05 -4.78
CA ASP A 40 -10.97 -14.02 -6.05
C ASP A 40 -9.98 -14.03 -7.24
N PRO A 41 -10.09 -14.99 -8.18
CA PRO A 41 -9.19 -15.05 -9.34
C PRO A 41 -9.23 -13.78 -10.20
N GLY A 42 -10.40 -13.14 -10.31
CA GLY A 42 -10.56 -11.89 -11.07
C GLY A 42 -9.80 -10.73 -10.41
N PHE A 43 -9.93 -10.56 -9.10
CA PHE A 43 -9.18 -9.58 -8.32
C PHE A 43 -7.68 -9.83 -8.39
N ARG A 44 -7.22 -11.07 -8.17
CA ARG A 44 -5.80 -11.42 -8.20
C ARG A 44 -5.18 -11.23 -9.57
N GLY A 45 -5.91 -11.56 -10.64
CA GLY A 45 -5.46 -11.36 -12.02
C GLY A 45 -5.24 -9.89 -12.34
N GLU A 46 -6.23 -9.05 -12.03
CA GLU A 46 -6.14 -7.60 -12.25
C GLU A 46 -5.06 -6.94 -11.36
N PHE A 47 -4.97 -7.34 -10.09
CA PHE A 47 -3.93 -6.87 -9.18
C PHE A 47 -2.52 -7.22 -9.71
N ALA A 48 -2.31 -8.47 -10.14
CA ALA A 48 -1.03 -8.92 -10.68
C ALA A 48 -0.66 -8.20 -11.99
N ASP A 49 -1.65 -7.97 -12.86
CA ASP A 49 -1.46 -7.22 -14.10
C ASP A 49 -0.99 -5.79 -13.81
N LEU A 50 -1.66 -5.08 -12.90
CA LEU A 50 -1.28 -3.72 -12.50
C LEU A 50 0.08 -3.68 -11.82
N LEU A 51 0.39 -4.64 -10.95
CA LEU A 51 1.72 -4.74 -10.36
C LEU A 51 2.81 -4.89 -11.44
N LYS A 52 2.58 -5.72 -12.46
CA LYS A 52 3.56 -5.97 -13.51
C LYS A 52 3.66 -4.82 -14.50
N ASN A 53 2.53 -4.45 -15.12
CA ASN A 53 2.47 -3.60 -16.29
C ASN A 53 2.31 -2.10 -15.96
N TYR A 54 1.82 -1.77 -14.76
CA TYR A 54 1.69 -0.38 -14.32
C TYR A 54 2.75 0.02 -13.27
N SER A 55 2.95 -0.80 -12.23
CA SER A 55 3.95 -0.52 -11.18
C SER A 55 5.38 -0.89 -11.58
N GLY A 56 5.58 -1.79 -12.54
CA GLY A 56 6.92 -2.23 -12.99
C GLY A 56 7.52 -3.38 -12.19
N ARG A 57 6.70 -4.24 -11.56
CA ARG A 57 7.19 -5.42 -10.82
C ARG A 57 7.55 -6.60 -11.75
N PRO A 58 8.48 -7.48 -11.35
CA PRO A 58 9.23 -7.48 -10.09
C PRO A 58 10.39 -6.48 -10.08
N THR A 59 10.69 -5.93 -8.91
CA THR A 59 11.87 -5.09 -8.71
C THR A 59 13.15 -5.93 -8.58
N PRO A 60 14.29 -5.50 -9.12
CA PRO A 60 15.54 -6.27 -9.07
C PRO A 60 16.13 -6.34 -7.65
N LEU A 61 16.90 -7.39 -7.40
CA LEU A 61 17.77 -7.50 -6.23
C LEU A 61 19.20 -7.14 -6.66
N PHE A 62 19.64 -5.94 -6.31
CA PHE A 62 20.91 -5.38 -6.78
C PHE A 62 22.07 -5.69 -5.83
N SER A 63 23.15 -6.29 -6.34
CA SER A 63 24.37 -6.53 -5.54
C SER A 63 25.21 -5.26 -5.41
N ALA A 64 25.24 -4.68 -4.21
CA ALA A 64 25.96 -3.44 -3.92
C ALA A 64 27.45 -3.73 -3.61
N ARG A 65 28.22 -4.04 -4.65
CA ARG A 65 29.63 -4.48 -4.53
C ARG A 65 30.51 -3.50 -3.74
N ARG A 66 30.51 -2.22 -4.12
CA ARG A 66 31.30 -1.17 -3.44
C ARG A 66 30.96 -1.03 -1.95
N LEU A 67 29.68 -1.16 -1.59
CA LEU A 67 29.25 -1.10 -0.18
C LEU A 67 29.69 -2.36 0.57
N SER A 68 29.62 -3.53 -0.08
CA SER A 68 30.09 -4.80 0.49
C SER A 68 31.60 -4.75 0.75
N GLU A 69 32.37 -4.24 -0.20
CA GLU A 69 33.83 -4.03 -0.09
C GLU A 69 34.16 -3.04 1.02
N LEU A 70 33.47 -1.90 1.08
CA LEU A 70 33.68 -0.88 2.10
C LEU A 70 33.46 -1.40 3.53
N LEU A 71 32.45 -2.25 3.74
CA LEU A 71 32.15 -2.83 5.05
C LEU A 71 33.04 -4.04 5.39
N GLY A 72 33.76 -4.59 4.42
CA GLY A 72 34.71 -5.70 4.62
C GLY A 72 34.09 -7.02 5.12
N GLY A 73 32.77 -7.17 5.01
CA GLY A 73 32.03 -8.27 5.65
C GLY A 73 31.05 -8.97 4.71
N ALA A 74 29.78 -9.02 5.11
CA ALA A 74 28.73 -9.68 4.34
C ALA A 74 28.49 -9.01 2.96
N LYS A 75 27.98 -9.80 2.01
CA LYS A 75 27.50 -9.28 0.71
C LYS A 75 26.21 -8.49 0.92
N ILE A 76 26.19 -7.23 0.53
CA ILE A 76 25.02 -6.36 0.62
C ILE A 76 24.22 -6.40 -0.68
N TYR A 77 22.92 -6.67 -0.56
CA TYR A 77 21.96 -6.62 -1.65
C TYR A 77 20.86 -5.62 -1.35
N LEU A 78 20.47 -4.83 -2.35
CA LEU A 78 19.40 -3.84 -2.25
C LEU A 78 18.18 -4.35 -3.02
N LYS A 79 17.04 -4.51 -2.34
CA LYS A 79 15.76 -4.78 -2.99
C LYS A 79 15.21 -3.46 -3.53
N ARG A 80 15.25 -3.28 -4.85
CA ARG A 80 15.09 -1.99 -5.53
C ARG A 80 13.63 -1.51 -5.65
N GLU A 81 12.90 -1.41 -4.53
CA GLU A 81 11.53 -0.87 -4.50
C GLU A 81 11.46 0.63 -4.83
N ASP A 82 12.61 1.30 -4.89
CA ASP A 82 12.76 2.65 -5.44
C ASP A 82 12.46 2.73 -6.94
N LEU A 83 12.50 1.60 -7.66
CA LEU A 83 12.22 1.53 -9.10
C LEU A 83 10.74 1.31 -9.44
N ASN A 84 9.87 1.15 -8.45
CA ASN A 84 8.43 1.10 -8.72
C ASN A 84 7.97 2.42 -9.33
N HIS A 85 6.91 2.40 -10.15
CA HIS A 85 6.20 3.63 -10.49
C HIS A 85 5.83 4.40 -9.21
N THR A 86 5.88 5.73 -9.25
CA THR A 86 5.86 6.67 -8.08
C THR A 86 7.12 6.67 -7.21
N GLY A 87 8.07 5.76 -7.41
CA GLY A 87 9.38 5.77 -6.74
C GLY A 87 9.42 5.15 -5.34
N ALA A 88 8.34 4.46 -4.92
CA ALA A 88 8.27 3.85 -3.59
C ALA A 88 7.44 2.55 -3.57
N HIS A 89 7.66 1.72 -2.55
CA HIS A 89 6.88 0.50 -2.30
C HIS A 89 5.39 0.76 -2.00
N LYS A 90 5.00 2.01 -1.72
CA LYS A 90 3.64 2.37 -1.31
C LYS A 90 2.60 2.13 -2.40
N ILE A 91 3.00 2.20 -3.68
CA ILE A 91 2.11 1.92 -4.80
C ILE A 91 1.54 0.49 -4.76
N ASN A 92 2.30 -0.49 -4.26
CA ASN A 92 1.86 -1.87 -4.13
C ASN A 92 0.56 -1.97 -3.31
N ASN A 93 0.54 -1.29 -2.15
CA ASN A 93 -0.64 -1.24 -1.28
C ASN A 93 -1.76 -0.39 -1.90
N CYS A 94 -1.43 0.76 -2.48
CA CYS A 94 -2.44 1.66 -3.07
C CYS A 94 -3.21 0.98 -4.20
N ILE A 95 -2.54 0.23 -5.09
CA ILE A 95 -3.18 -0.56 -6.14
C ILE A 95 -4.18 -1.54 -5.53
N GLY A 96 -3.77 -2.32 -4.53
CA GLY A 96 -4.64 -3.33 -3.90
C GLY A 96 -5.86 -2.71 -3.22
N GLN A 97 -5.66 -1.70 -2.38
CA GLN A 97 -6.75 -1.06 -1.65
C GLN A 97 -7.72 -0.31 -2.55
N ILE A 98 -7.24 0.41 -3.55
CA ILE A 98 -8.13 1.18 -4.44
C ILE A 98 -8.84 0.26 -5.41
N LEU A 99 -8.21 -0.84 -5.84
CA LEU A 99 -8.91 -1.89 -6.58
C LEU A 99 -10.04 -2.50 -5.73
N LEU A 100 -9.80 -2.76 -4.44
CA LEU A 100 -10.82 -3.23 -3.51
C LEU A 100 -11.95 -2.20 -3.34
N ALA A 101 -11.62 -0.93 -3.12
CA ALA A 101 -12.60 0.14 -3.02
C ALA A 101 -13.49 0.24 -4.28
N ARG A 102 -12.91 0.02 -5.47
CA ARG A 102 -13.65 -0.05 -6.74
C ARG A 102 -14.60 -1.24 -6.78
N ARG A 103 -14.17 -2.42 -6.29
CA ARG A 103 -15.03 -3.63 -6.15
C ARG A 103 -16.16 -3.40 -5.15
N MET A 104 -15.91 -2.64 -4.08
CA MET A 104 -16.90 -2.19 -3.11
C MET A 104 -17.82 -1.06 -3.65
N GLY A 105 -17.67 -0.66 -4.92
CA GLY A 105 -18.50 0.37 -5.55
C GLY A 105 -18.21 1.81 -5.09
N LYS A 106 -17.16 2.03 -4.28
CA LYS A 106 -16.80 3.36 -3.78
C LYS A 106 -16.29 4.23 -4.95
N LYS A 107 -16.64 5.51 -4.93
CA LYS A 107 -16.29 6.50 -5.97
C LYS A 107 -15.26 7.53 -5.53
N ARG A 108 -14.97 7.56 -4.22
CA ARG A 108 -14.14 8.55 -3.57
C ARG A 108 -13.19 7.87 -2.60
N ILE A 109 -11.92 8.25 -2.66
CA ILE A 109 -10.84 7.77 -1.81
C ILE A 109 -10.30 8.94 -1.00
N ILE A 110 -10.07 8.68 0.28
CA ILE A 110 -9.32 9.59 1.16
C ILE A 110 -8.06 8.88 1.66
N ALA A 111 -7.00 9.66 1.84
CA ALA A 111 -5.80 9.20 2.52
C ALA A 111 -5.15 10.38 3.23
N GLU A 112 -4.27 10.10 4.18
CA GLU A 112 -3.37 11.07 4.79
C GLU A 112 -1.95 10.90 4.24
N THR A 113 -1.11 11.94 4.37
CA THR A 113 0.30 11.81 4.05
C THR A 113 1.18 12.76 4.86
N GLY A 114 2.38 12.30 5.22
CA GLY A 114 3.45 13.12 5.79
C GLY A 114 4.41 13.57 4.69
N ALA A 115 5.43 12.76 4.38
CA ALA A 115 6.41 13.05 3.32
C ALA A 115 5.86 13.01 1.87
N GLY A 116 4.54 12.91 1.66
CA GLY A 116 3.91 12.98 0.34
C GLY A 116 3.87 11.68 -0.46
N GLN A 117 4.81 10.75 -0.26
CA GLN A 117 4.91 9.52 -1.08
C GLN A 117 3.64 8.64 -1.05
N HIS A 118 2.92 8.57 0.09
CA HIS A 118 1.65 7.84 0.13
C HIS A 118 0.56 8.60 -0.62
N GLY A 119 0.46 9.91 -0.41
CA GLY A 119 -0.50 10.77 -1.08
C GLY A 119 -0.35 10.72 -2.60
N VAL A 120 0.89 10.79 -3.11
CA VAL A 120 1.20 10.65 -4.53
C VAL A 120 0.76 9.28 -5.05
N ALA A 121 1.13 8.18 -4.38
CA ALA A 121 0.73 6.85 -4.80
C ALA A 121 -0.81 6.65 -4.82
N THR A 122 -1.51 7.16 -3.80
CA THR A 122 -2.97 7.13 -3.73
C THR A 122 -3.59 7.92 -4.89
N ALA A 123 -3.12 9.16 -5.12
CA ALA A 123 -3.62 10.00 -6.20
C ALA A 123 -3.36 9.41 -7.59
N THR A 124 -2.16 8.84 -7.81
CA THR A 124 -1.79 8.15 -9.06
C THR A 124 -2.75 7.01 -9.39
N VAL A 125 -3.05 6.14 -8.43
CA VAL A 125 -3.96 5.01 -8.66
C VAL A 125 -5.43 5.45 -8.74
N CYS A 126 -5.85 6.49 -8.00
CA CYS A 126 -7.18 7.07 -8.18
C CYS A 126 -7.35 7.65 -9.58
N ALA A 127 -6.34 8.35 -10.11
CA ALA A 127 -6.35 8.87 -11.47
C ALA A 127 -6.45 7.75 -12.52
N LEU A 128 -5.74 6.63 -12.32
CA LEU A 128 -5.83 5.44 -13.17
C LEU A 128 -7.27 4.91 -13.27
N PHE A 129 -8.03 4.93 -12.18
CA PHE A 129 -9.38 4.39 -12.13
C PHE A 129 -10.50 5.43 -12.24
N GLY A 130 -10.17 6.70 -12.43
CA GLY A 130 -11.15 7.79 -12.51
C GLY A 130 -11.95 7.98 -11.20
N LEU A 131 -11.30 7.83 -10.05
CA LEU A 131 -11.90 8.02 -8.72
C LEU A 131 -11.58 9.42 -8.18
N GLU A 132 -12.54 10.01 -7.44
CA GLU A 132 -12.27 11.23 -6.68
C GLU A 132 -11.25 10.92 -5.58
N CYS A 133 -10.21 11.76 -5.45
CA CYS A 133 -9.15 11.59 -4.47
C CYS A 133 -8.98 12.86 -3.64
N VAL A 134 -8.99 12.71 -2.32
CA VAL A 134 -8.64 13.78 -1.38
C VAL A 134 -7.55 13.30 -0.44
N VAL A 135 -6.38 13.95 -0.50
CA VAL A 135 -5.26 13.67 0.39
C VAL A 135 -5.15 14.76 1.44
N TYR A 136 -5.21 14.36 2.72
CA TYR A 136 -4.99 15.25 3.85
C TYR A 136 -3.50 15.27 4.20
N MET A 137 -2.92 16.46 4.29
CA MET A 137 -1.49 16.66 4.58
C MET A 137 -1.33 17.76 5.61
N GLY A 138 -0.45 17.57 6.60
CA GLY A 138 -0.16 18.58 7.60
C GLY A 138 0.46 19.82 6.97
N THR A 139 0.13 21.02 7.47
CA THR A 139 0.63 22.27 6.89
C THR A 139 2.16 22.39 6.92
N GLU A 140 2.81 21.86 7.95
CA GLU A 140 4.28 21.79 8.04
C GLU A 140 4.86 20.81 7.01
N ASP A 141 4.21 19.68 6.81
CA ASP A 141 4.59 18.69 5.79
C ASP A 141 4.48 19.29 4.38
N MET A 142 3.40 20.01 4.10
CA MET A 142 3.22 20.74 2.85
C MET A 142 4.35 21.75 2.63
N ARG A 143 4.74 22.50 3.68
CA ARG A 143 5.82 23.48 3.58
C ARG A 143 7.17 22.81 3.29
N ARG A 144 7.55 21.79 4.05
CA ARG A 144 8.88 21.16 3.94
C ARG A 144 9.02 20.22 2.73
N GLN A 145 7.92 19.85 2.09
CA GLN A 145 7.90 19.06 0.86
C GLN A 145 7.45 19.88 -0.35
N ALA A 146 7.34 21.21 -0.21
CA ALA A 146 7.14 22.10 -1.34
C ALA A 146 8.38 22.01 -2.26
N LEU A 147 8.12 21.80 -3.56
CA LEU A 147 9.14 21.78 -4.62
C LEU A 147 9.35 23.19 -5.19
#